data_AF-A0AB33EV10-F1
#
_entry.id   AF-A0AB33EV10-F1
#
_cell.length_a   1.000
_cell.length_b   1.000
_cell.length_c   1.000
_cell.angle_alpha   90.00
_cell.angle_beta   90.00
_cell.angle_gamma   90.00
#
_symmetry.space_group_name_H-M   'P 1'
#
loop_
_entity.id
_entity.type
_entity.pdbx_description
1 polymer ?
#
loop_
_entity_poly.entity_id
_entity_poly.type
_entity_poly.pdbx_seq_one_letter_code
_entity_poly.pdbx_strand_id
1 'polypeptide(L)'
;MALLEIAVTTIGGALSATVGVLAGGMLTRRAQDRHWLRDRQLVAYQDLLREYATFTMILRRAHLGRTGWDYDWGAWSAALMSASLVAPISVATEIDRFGQAVQVLLDTTAVDTTTAPLSQEQFERAMAAPARAQLDLVNAMRRSMGRNQGPLSVWLGGAGGRAPHWQDGVVSPRRP
;
A
#
# COMPACT_ATOMS: atom_id res chain seq x y z
N MET A 1 -47.20 15.09 -45.33
CA MET A 1 -45.89 15.67 -44.96
C MET A 1 -45.73 15.74 -43.44
N ALA A 2 -46.63 16.35 -42.66
CA ALA A 2 -46.49 16.50 -41.19
C ALA A 2 -46.41 15.18 -40.38
N LEU A 3 -47.10 14.12 -40.80
CA LEU A 3 -47.08 12.82 -40.10
C LEU A 3 -45.76 12.06 -40.22
N LEU A 4 -44.98 12.30 -41.29
CA LEU A 4 -43.70 11.61 -41.50
C LEU A 4 -42.59 12.23 -40.65
N GLU A 5 -42.60 13.56 -40.46
CA GLU A 5 -41.63 14.28 -39.60
C GLU A 5 -41.80 13.95 -38.11
N ILE A 6 -43.04 13.75 -37.65
CA ILE A 6 -43.34 13.34 -36.26
C ILE A 6 -42.87 11.89 -36.00
N ALA A 7 -43.06 10.99 -36.98
CA ALA A 7 -42.60 9.61 -36.86
C ALA A 7 -41.06 9.52 -36.82
N VAL A 8 -40.36 10.30 -37.64
CA VAL A 8 -38.88 10.34 -37.69
C VAL A 8 -38.29 10.90 -36.39
N THR A 9 -38.89 11.94 -35.81
CA THR A 9 -38.42 12.53 -34.54
C THR A 9 -38.71 11.65 -33.33
N THR A 10 -39.85 10.95 -33.30
CA THR A 10 -40.23 10.08 -32.17
C THR A 10 -39.43 8.77 -32.16
N ILE A 11 -39.18 8.17 -33.33
CA ILE A 11 -38.33 6.97 -33.46
C ILE A 11 -36.86 7.31 -33.20
N GLY A 12 -36.38 8.46 -33.68
CA GLY A 12 -35.01 8.95 -33.40
C GLY A 12 -34.76 9.22 -31.93
N GLY A 13 -35.70 9.86 -31.22
CA GLY A 13 -35.59 10.15 -29.79
C GLY A 13 -35.55 8.91 -28.89
N ALA A 14 -36.38 7.90 -29.20
CA ALA A 14 -36.41 6.64 -28.44
C ALA A 14 -35.13 5.80 -28.62
N LEU A 15 -34.55 5.78 -29.83
CA LEU A 15 -33.28 5.10 -30.10
C LEU A 15 -32.09 5.81 -29.42
N SER A 16 -32.03 7.15 -29.46
CA SER A 16 -30.99 7.93 -28.77
C SER A 16 -31.04 7.77 -27.25
N ALA A 17 -32.23 7.74 -26.65
CA ALA A 17 -32.39 7.51 -25.20
C ALA A 17 -31.91 6.11 -24.79
N THR A 18 -32.18 5.08 -25.61
CA THR A 18 -31.76 3.71 -25.34
C THR A 18 -30.24 3.54 -25.43
N VAL A 19 -29.60 4.16 -26.44
CA VAL A 19 -28.13 4.19 -26.56
C VAL A 19 -27.50 4.99 -25.41
N GLY A 20 -28.10 6.12 -25.02
CA GLY A 20 -27.66 6.92 -23.87
C GLY A 20 -27.74 6.17 -22.54
N VAL A 21 -28.80 5.39 -22.30
CA VAL A 21 -28.97 4.56 -21.09
C VAL A 21 -28.04 3.35 -21.08
N LEU A 22 -27.79 2.70 -22.22
CA LEU A 22 -26.84 1.58 -22.31
C LEU A 22 -25.38 2.04 -22.16
N ALA A 23 -25.02 3.16 -22.81
CA ALA A 23 -23.71 3.79 -22.64
C ALA A 23 -23.52 4.28 -21.20
N GLY A 24 -24.54 4.92 -20.62
CA GLY A 24 -24.59 5.32 -19.22
C GLY A 24 -24.43 4.15 -18.26
N GLY A 25 -25.22 3.08 -18.41
CA GLY A 25 -25.16 1.89 -17.55
C GLY A 25 -23.82 1.14 -17.62
N MET A 26 -23.18 1.08 -18.79
CA MET A 26 -21.84 0.48 -18.95
C MET A 26 -20.73 1.36 -18.36
N LEU A 27 -20.84 2.69 -18.48
CA LEU A 27 -19.94 3.65 -17.87
C LEU A 27 -20.08 3.68 -16.33
N THR A 28 -21.31 3.61 -15.81
CA THR A 28 -21.58 3.59 -14.36
C THR A 28 -21.08 2.30 -13.72
N ARG A 29 -21.28 1.12 -14.33
CA ARG A 29 -20.71 -0.14 -13.82
C ARG A 29 -19.18 -0.11 -13.78
N ARG A 30 -18.52 0.33 -14.86
CA ARG A 30 -17.04 0.48 -14.88
C ARG A 30 -16.50 1.51 -13.90
N ALA A 31 -17.29 2.53 -13.55
CA ALA A 31 -16.90 3.50 -12.52
C ALA A 31 -17.08 2.89 -11.12
N GLN A 32 -18.20 2.21 -10.88
CA GLN A 32 -18.49 1.52 -9.61
C GLN A 32 -17.46 0.42 -9.31
N ASP A 33 -17.11 -0.42 -10.29
CA ASP A 33 -16.10 -1.48 -10.12
C ASP A 33 -14.72 -0.90 -9.79
N ARG A 34 -14.37 0.25 -10.39
CA ARG A 34 -13.10 0.95 -10.11
C ARG A 34 -13.07 1.58 -8.72
N HIS A 35 -14.18 2.17 -8.28
CA HIS A 35 -14.29 2.69 -6.92
C HIS A 35 -14.24 1.57 -5.88
N TRP A 36 -14.96 0.47 -6.14
CA TRP A 36 -14.94 -0.72 -5.29
C TRP A 36 -13.54 -1.31 -5.14
N LEU A 37 -12.81 -1.52 -6.25
CA LEU A 37 -11.44 -2.02 -6.19
C LEU A 37 -10.52 -1.07 -5.42
N ARG A 38 -10.68 0.24 -5.61
CA ARG A 38 -9.88 1.25 -4.90
C ARG A 38 -10.14 1.26 -3.40
N ASP A 39 -11.39 1.11 -2.98
CA ASP A 39 -11.75 1.02 -1.57
C ASP A 39 -11.20 -0.27 -0.94
N ARG A 40 -11.26 -1.39 -1.67
CA ARG A 40 -10.65 -2.66 -1.24
C ARG A 40 -9.13 -2.59 -1.13
N GLN A 41 -8.47 -1.91 -2.08
CA GLN A 41 -7.03 -1.62 -2.01
C GLN A 41 -6.69 -0.80 -0.77
N LEU A 42 -7.45 0.27 -0.50
CA LEU A 42 -7.22 1.12 0.67
C LEU A 42 -7.31 0.35 1.98
N VAL A 43 -8.35 -0.48 2.14
CA VAL A 43 -8.52 -1.31 3.34
C VAL A 43 -7.35 -2.29 3.49
N ALA A 44 -7.02 -3.04 2.43
CA ALA A 44 -5.94 -4.03 2.49
C ALA A 44 -4.56 -3.39 2.75
N TYR A 45 -4.29 -2.21 2.17
CA TYR A 45 -3.06 -1.46 2.42
C TYR A 45 -3.02 -0.91 3.84
N GLN A 46 -4.14 -0.42 4.36
CA GLN A 46 -4.24 0.03 5.74
C GLN A 46 -3.97 -1.11 6.73
N ASP A 47 -4.54 -2.29 6.49
CA ASP A 47 -4.35 -3.46 7.35
C ASP A 47 -2.88 -3.90 7.35
N LEU A 48 -2.23 -3.99 6.18
CA LEU A 48 -0.80 -4.31 6.09
C LEU A 48 0.08 -3.30 6.86
N LEU A 49 -0.19 -2.00 6.71
CA LEU A 49 0.57 -0.95 7.41
C LEU A 49 0.29 -0.95 8.92
N ARG A 50 -0.93 -1.29 9.34
CA ARG A 50 -1.29 -1.48 10.75
C ARG A 50 -0.50 -2.63 11.35
N GLU A 51 -0.47 -3.79 10.70
CA GLU A 51 0.28 -4.95 11.17
C GLU A 51 1.77 -4.63 11.33
N TYR A 52 2.35 -3.92 10.36
CA TYR A 52 3.73 -3.44 10.47
C TYR A 52 3.96 -2.52 11.68
N ALA A 53 3.11 -1.51 11.87
CA ALA A 53 3.22 -0.60 13.01
C ALA A 53 3.08 -1.34 14.35
N THR A 54 2.17 -2.32 14.41
CA THR A 54 1.92 -3.14 15.60
C THR A 54 3.15 -3.95 15.98
N PHE A 55 3.70 -4.76 15.07
CA PHE A 55 4.83 -5.61 15.43
C PHE A 55 6.09 -4.78 15.75
N THR A 56 6.34 -3.69 15.01
CA THR A 56 7.52 -2.85 15.25
C THR A 56 7.47 -2.19 16.63
N MET A 57 6.28 -1.83 17.11
CA MET A 57 6.08 -1.32 18.47
C MET A 57 6.25 -2.40 19.54
N ILE A 58 5.70 -3.60 19.31
CA ILE A 58 5.86 -4.76 20.21
C ILE A 58 7.35 -5.10 20.35
N LEU A 59 8.04 -5.25 19.23
CA LEU A 59 9.45 -5.61 19.18
C LEU A 59 10.33 -4.55 19.85
N ARG A 60 10.06 -3.25 19.61
CA ARG A 60 10.77 -2.18 20.31
C ARG A 60 10.56 -2.25 21.83
N ARG A 61 9.32 -2.47 22.27
CA ARG A 61 9.00 -2.58 23.70
C ARG A 61 9.70 -3.79 24.32
N ALA A 62 9.82 -4.90 23.60
CA ALA A 62 10.51 -6.09 24.05
C ALA A 62 12.00 -5.84 24.30
N HIS A 63 12.68 -5.18 23.36
CA HIS A 63 14.09 -4.79 23.52
C HIS A 63 14.31 -3.80 24.67
N LEU A 64 13.44 -2.80 24.82
CA LEU A 64 13.53 -1.83 25.91
C LEU A 64 13.23 -2.44 27.29
N GLY A 65 12.23 -3.32 27.36
CA GLY A 65 11.77 -3.95 28.59
C GLY A 65 12.55 -5.21 28.98
N ARG A 66 13.42 -5.70 28.09
CA ARG A 66 14.09 -7.00 28.22
C ARG A 66 13.11 -8.16 28.43
N THR A 67 11.98 -8.09 27.73
CA THR A 67 10.90 -9.07 27.85
C THR A 67 10.83 -9.93 26.61
N GLY A 68 10.30 -11.15 26.75
CA GLY A 68 9.85 -11.92 25.60
C GLY A 68 8.76 -11.15 24.83
N TRP A 69 8.51 -11.58 23.60
CA TRP A 69 7.50 -10.99 22.76
C TRP A 69 6.82 -12.06 21.93
N ASP A 70 5.57 -11.79 21.59
CA ASP A 70 4.75 -12.64 20.75
C ASP A 70 3.95 -11.73 19.81
N TYR A 71 3.74 -12.21 18.60
CA TYR A 71 3.04 -11.47 17.56
C TYR A 71 2.37 -12.44 16.60
N ASP A 72 1.16 -12.10 16.16
CA ASP A 72 0.38 -12.93 15.25
C ASP A 72 0.95 -12.86 13.81
N TRP A 73 1.90 -13.75 13.53
CA TRP A 73 2.48 -13.92 12.19
C TRP A 73 1.47 -14.41 11.15
N GLY A 74 0.38 -15.03 11.59
CA GLY A 74 -0.75 -15.41 10.74
C GLY A 74 -1.47 -14.17 10.21
N ALA A 75 -1.78 -13.22 11.09
CA ALA A 75 -2.38 -11.94 10.72
C ALA A 75 -1.49 -11.15 9.74
N TRP A 76 -0.18 -11.10 9.99
CA TRP A 76 0.80 -10.48 9.06
C TRP A 76 0.78 -11.13 7.67
N SER A 77 0.86 -12.46 7.63
CA SER A 77 0.86 -13.21 6.37
C SER A 77 -0.46 -13.02 5.59
N ALA A 78 -1.59 -13.04 6.31
CA ALA A 78 -2.90 -12.78 5.73
C ALA A 78 -3.02 -11.36 5.17
N ALA A 79 -2.46 -10.36 5.85
CA ALA A 79 -2.44 -8.98 5.39
C ALA A 79 -1.58 -8.82 4.11
N LEU A 80 -0.40 -9.43 4.05
CA LEU A 80 0.45 -9.46 2.85
C LEU A 80 -0.26 -10.09 1.65
N MET A 81 -0.88 -11.26 1.84
CA MET A 81 -1.64 -11.95 0.80
C MET A 81 -2.84 -11.12 0.33
N SER A 82 -3.60 -10.57 1.27
CA SER A 82 -4.79 -9.75 0.98
C SER A 82 -4.42 -8.49 0.20
N ALA A 83 -3.36 -7.80 0.61
CA ALA A 83 -2.84 -6.62 -0.09
C ALA A 83 -2.35 -6.98 -1.51
N SER A 84 -1.68 -8.12 -1.67
CA SER A 84 -1.18 -8.59 -2.97
C SER A 84 -2.31 -8.94 -3.95
N LEU A 85 -3.42 -9.51 -3.46
CA LEU A 85 -4.57 -9.89 -4.28
C LEU A 85 -5.23 -8.71 -5.00
N VAL A 86 -5.29 -7.57 -4.33
CA VAL A 86 -5.94 -6.35 -4.85
C VAL A 86 -4.95 -5.36 -5.46
N ALA A 87 -3.64 -5.59 -5.28
CA ALA A 87 -2.60 -4.68 -5.74
C ALA A 87 -2.35 -4.79 -7.24
N PRO A 88 -2.13 -3.65 -7.94
CA PRO A 88 -1.49 -3.69 -9.25
C PRO A 88 -0.06 -4.21 -9.10
N ILE A 89 0.48 -4.78 -10.18
CA ILE A 89 1.78 -5.46 -10.19
C ILE A 89 2.92 -4.63 -9.59
N SER A 90 2.95 -3.32 -9.87
CA SER A 90 3.97 -2.40 -9.34
C SER A 90 3.92 -2.25 -7.82
N VAL A 91 2.75 -2.40 -7.19
CA VAL A 91 2.62 -2.38 -5.74
C VAL A 91 2.92 -3.77 -5.18
N ALA A 92 2.45 -4.85 -5.83
CA ALA A 92 2.73 -6.22 -5.40
C ALA A 92 4.25 -6.52 -5.33
N THR A 93 5.04 -6.01 -6.28
CA THR A 93 6.50 -6.11 -6.22
C THR A 93 7.09 -5.43 -4.98
N GLU A 94 6.58 -4.25 -4.60
CA GLU A 94 7.07 -3.59 -3.38
C GLU A 94 6.55 -4.27 -2.10
N ILE A 95 5.38 -4.93 -2.13
CA ILE A 95 4.88 -5.76 -1.02
C ILE A 95 5.85 -6.92 -0.75
N ASP A 96 6.28 -7.62 -1.79
CA ASP A 96 7.24 -8.72 -1.68
C ASP A 96 8.58 -8.24 -1.10
N ARG A 97 9.16 -7.17 -1.67
CA ARG A 97 10.41 -6.56 -1.15
C ARG A 97 10.29 -6.13 0.30
N PHE A 98 9.13 -5.56 0.68
CA PHE A 98 8.86 -5.18 2.05
C PHE A 98 8.79 -6.39 2.99
N GLY A 99 8.08 -7.45 2.58
CA GLY A 99 8.04 -8.71 3.33
C GLY A 99 9.44 -9.31 3.54
N GLN A 100 10.28 -9.31 2.50
CA GLN A 100 11.67 -9.78 2.59
C GLN A 100 12.51 -8.92 3.54
N ALA A 101 12.38 -7.58 3.48
CA ALA A 101 13.08 -6.69 4.39
C ALA A 101 12.68 -6.92 5.86
N VAL A 102 11.39 -7.18 6.12
CA VAL A 102 10.89 -7.56 7.44
C VAL A 102 11.46 -8.92 7.87
N GLN A 103 11.50 -9.92 6.99
CA GLN A 103 12.10 -11.22 7.33
C GLN A 103 13.57 -11.08 7.76
N VAL A 104 14.38 -10.32 7.00
CA VAL A 104 15.79 -10.05 7.33
C VAL A 104 15.93 -9.34 8.68
N LEU A 105 15.03 -8.40 8.99
CA LEU A 105 14.98 -7.77 10.31
C LEU A 105 14.72 -8.81 11.39
N LEU A 106 13.77 -9.72 11.19
CA LEU A 106 13.43 -10.73 12.20
C LEU A 106 14.57 -11.69 12.43
N ASP A 107 15.23 -12.15 11.38
CA ASP A 107 16.40 -13.03 11.47
C ASP A 107 17.55 -12.39 12.27
N THR A 108 17.62 -11.04 12.30
CA THR A 108 18.68 -10.28 12.99
C THR A 108 18.29 -9.72 14.35
N THR A 109 17.01 -9.42 14.57
CA THR A 109 16.51 -8.68 15.76
C THR A 109 15.53 -9.44 16.62
N ALA A 110 15.02 -10.58 16.17
CA ALA A 110 14.27 -11.52 17.01
C ALA A 110 15.21 -12.34 17.92
N VAL A 111 16.52 -12.12 17.83
CA VAL A 111 17.51 -12.66 18.77
C VAL A 111 17.10 -12.25 20.19
N ASP A 112 17.13 -13.25 21.09
CA ASP A 112 16.63 -13.22 22.47
C ASP A 112 16.59 -11.82 23.10
N THR A 113 15.39 -11.23 23.10
CA THR A 113 15.12 -9.90 23.65
C THR A 113 15.27 -9.83 25.16
N THR A 114 15.39 -10.99 25.84
CA THR A 114 15.56 -11.07 27.31
C THR A 114 17.03 -11.12 27.71
N THR A 115 17.84 -11.95 27.03
CA THR A 115 19.25 -12.15 27.39
C THR A 115 20.22 -11.30 26.56
N ALA A 116 19.84 -10.90 25.35
CA ALA A 116 20.67 -10.11 24.44
C ALA A 116 19.86 -8.99 23.74
N PRO A 117 19.21 -8.09 24.50
CA PRO A 117 18.44 -6.99 23.92
C PRO A 117 19.36 -6.04 23.13
N LEU A 118 18.85 -5.54 22.00
CA LEU A 118 19.51 -4.51 21.22
C LEU A 118 19.47 -3.17 21.96
N SER A 119 20.56 -2.41 21.87
CA SER A 119 20.54 -1.00 22.23
C SER A 119 19.62 -0.22 21.29
N GLN A 120 19.17 0.98 21.71
CA GLN A 120 18.33 1.84 20.87
C GLN A 120 18.97 2.12 19.50
N GLU A 121 20.29 2.36 19.45
CA GLU A 121 21.01 2.62 18.19
C GLU A 121 21.09 1.37 17.30
N GLN A 122 21.32 0.19 17.90
CA GLN A 122 21.32 -1.07 17.16
C GLN A 122 19.94 -1.39 16.59
N PHE A 123 18.89 -1.15 17.38
CA PHE A 123 17.51 -1.30 16.94
C PHE A 123 17.17 -0.35 15.78
N GLU A 124 17.53 0.93 15.90
CA GLU A 124 17.34 1.93 14.83
C GLU A 124 18.07 1.53 13.54
N ARG A 125 19.31 1.05 13.65
CA ARG A 125 20.10 0.57 12.51
C ARG A 125 19.46 -0.64 11.85
N ALA A 126 18.96 -1.59 12.62
CA ALA A 126 18.29 -2.78 12.09
C ALA A 126 16.95 -2.43 11.42
N MET A 127 16.22 -1.45 11.95
CA MET A 127 14.95 -0.97 11.39
C MET A 127 15.11 -0.18 10.08
N ALA A 128 16.32 0.26 9.72
CA ALA A 128 16.55 1.13 8.58
C ALA A 128 16.08 0.51 7.24
N ALA A 129 16.41 -0.75 6.97
CA ALA A 129 16.02 -1.43 5.73
C ALA A 129 14.50 -1.67 5.63
N PRO A 130 13.81 -2.24 6.65
CA PRO A 130 12.35 -2.32 6.67
C PRO A 130 11.66 -0.96 6.53
N ALA A 131 12.17 0.08 7.21
CA ALA A 131 11.62 1.43 7.12
C ALA A 131 11.73 2.01 5.70
N ARG A 132 12.86 1.75 5.03
CA ARG A 132 13.05 2.15 3.63
C ARG A 132 12.10 1.42 2.70
N ALA A 133 11.98 0.10 2.84
CA ALA A 133 11.08 -0.71 2.04
C ALA A 133 9.60 -0.32 2.26
N GLN A 134 9.22 0.02 3.50
CA GLN A 134 7.89 0.57 3.80
C GLN A 134 7.65 1.89 3.05
N LEU A 135 8.65 2.80 3.04
CA LEU A 135 8.53 4.08 2.34
C LEU A 135 8.35 3.89 0.83
N ASP A 136 9.13 2.99 0.24
CA ASP A 136 9.04 2.66 -1.18
C ASP A 136 7.67 2.03 -1.52
N LEU A 137 7.16 1.15 -0.66
CA LEU A 137 5.82 0.56 -0.76
C LEU A 137 4.71 1.62 -0.66
N VAL A 138 4.75 2.48 0.36
CA VAL A 138 3.75 3.56 0.52
C VAL A 138 3.77 4.49 -0.70
N ASN A 139 4.94 4.81 -1.23
CA ASN A 139 5.06 5.59 -2.45
C ASN A 139 4.48 4.87 -3.68
N ALA A 140 4.65 3.55 -3.79
CA ALA A 140 3.99 2.76 -4.84
C ALA A 140 2.47 2.77 -4.71
N MET A 141 1.93 2.58 -3.49
CA MET A 141 0.49 2.68 -3.20
C MET A 141 -0.06 4.08 -3.54
N ARG A 142 0.67 5.15 -3.19
CA ARG A 142 0.26 6.53 -3.51
C ARG A 142 0.18 6.77 -5.02
N ARG A 143 1.18 6.29 -5.76
CA ARG A 143 1.20 6.36 -7.23
C ARG A 143 0.06 5.57 -7.86
N SER A 144 -0.22 4.35 -7.39
CA SER A 144 -1.30 3.52 -7.93
C SER A 144 -2.69 4.14 -7.76
N MET A 145 -2.88 4.94 -6.71
CA MET A 145 -4.11 5.67 -6.45
C MET A 145 -4.25 7.00 -7.23
N GLY A 146 -3.31 7.32 -8.13
CA GLY A 146 -3.36 8.53 -8.95
C GLY A 146 -3.10 9.83 -8.19
N ARG A 147 -2.53 9.78 -6.98
CA ARG A 147 -2.11 10.98 -6.26
C ARG A 147 -0.73 11.38 -6.75
N ASN A 148 -0.65 12.35 -7.67
CA ASN A 148 0.59 12.97 -8.12
C ASN A 148 1.13 13.99 -7.09
N GLN A 149 1.11 13.59 -5.83
CA GLN A 149 1.77 14.29 -4.73
C GLN A 149 3.15 13.64 -4.67
N GLY A 150 4.22 14.42 -4.86
CA GLY A 150 5.60 13.92 -4.92
C GLY A 150 5.94 12.86 -3.85
N PRO A 151 6.97 12.03 -4.09
CA PRO A 151 7.29 10.92 -3.20
C PRO A 151 7.50 11.42 -1.77
N LEU A 152 6.97 10.66 -0.81
CA LEU A 152 7.34 10.85 0.58
C LEU A 152 8.84 10.57 0.69
N SER A 153 9.57 11.53 1.24
CA SER A 153 11.00 11.41 1.57
C SER A 153 11.23 11.08 3.05
N VAL A 154 10.18 11.19 3.86
CA VAL A 154 10.21 10.99 5.30
C VAL A 154 9.42 9.75 5.67
N TRP A 155 10.03 8.90 6.48
CA TRP A 155 9.39 7.75 7.08
C TRP A 155 8.37 8.19 8.14
N LEU A 156 7.14 7.70 8.03
CA LEU A 156 6.05 8.02 8.95
C LEU A 156 5.66 6.76 9.73
N GLY A 157 5.68 6.86 11.06
CA GLY A 157 4.94 5.94 11.92
C GLY A 157 5.65 4.68 12.41
N GLY A 158 6.99 4.58 12.38
CA GLY A 158 7.66 3.46 13.04
C GLY A 158 8.53 3.83 14.22
N ALA A 159 8.87 2.80 14.98
CA ALA A 159 9.43 2.87 16.32
C ALA A 159 10.89 3.37 16.39
N GLY A 160 11.49 3.72 15.25
CA GLY A 160 12.91 4.06 15.07
C GLY A 160 13.29 5.51 15.36
N GLY A 161 12.40 6.30 15.99
CA GLY A 161 12.75 7.54 16.71
C GLY A 161 13.29 8.75 15.91
N ARG A 162 13.80 8.57 14.69
CA ARG A 162 14.34 9.64 13.86
C ARG A 162 14.25 9.22 12.39
N ALA A 163 13.67 10.07 11.55
CA ALA A 163 13.73 9.85 10.11
C ALA A 163 15.21 9.86 9.67
N PRO A 164 15.72 8.79 9.04
CA PRO A 164 17.01 8.87 8.39
C PRO A 164 16.91 9.98 7.36
N HIS A 165 17.88 10.88 7.33
CA HIS A 165 18.03 11.77 6.19
C HIS A 165 18.50 10.88 5.05
N TRP A 166 17.54 10.30 4.32
CA TRP A 166 17.84 9.58 3.09
C TRP A 166 18.36 10.64 2.12
N GLN A 167 19.68 10.81 2.09
CA GLN A 167 20.32 11.76 1.18
C GLN A 167 19.76 11.55 -0.22
N ASP A 168 19.44 12.65 -0.89
CA ASP A 168 18.89 12.72 -2.24
C ASP A 168 19.80 11.98 -3.24
N GLY A 169 19.67 10.66 -3.29
CA GLY A 169 20.26 9.78 -4.29
C GLY A 169 19.22 9.52 -5.36
N VAL A 170 18.75 10.58 -6.03
CA VAL A 170 18.07 10.41 -7.32
C VAL A 170 19.13 9.87 -8.28
N VAL A 171 19.14 8.55 -8.45
CA VAL A 171 19.76 7.92 -9.61
C VAL A 171 19.02 8.46 -10.82
N SER A 172 19.63 9.46 -11.45
CA SER A 172 19.22 9.94 -12.76
C SER A 172 19.23 8.76 -13.73
N PRO A 173 18.14 8.47 -14.46
CA PRO A 173 18.17 7.43 -15.45
C PRO A 173 19.13 7.86 -16.56
N ARG A 174 20.24 7.13 -16.72
CA ARG A 174 21.00 7.16 -17.98
C ARG A 174 20.02 6.85 -19.11
N ARG A 175 19.72 7.84 -19.94
CA ARG A 175 19.18 7.59 -21.27
C ARG A 175 20.34 7.24 -22.21
N PRO A 176 20.18 6.29 -23.13
CA PRO A 176 20.96 6.29 -24.36
C PRO A 176 20.64 7.54 -25.20
#